data_AF-A0A0D8Y0I1-F1
#
_entry.id   AF-A0A0D8Y0I1-F1
#
_cell.length_a   1.000
_cell.length_b   1.000
_cell.length_c   1.000
_cell.angle_alpha   90.00
_cell.angle_beta   90.00
_cell.angle_gamma   90.00
#
_symmetry.space_group_name_H-M   'P 1'
#
loop_
_entity.id
_entity.type
_entity.pdbx_description
1 polymer ?
#
loop_
_entity_poly.entity_id
_entity_poly.type
_entity_poly.pdbx_seq_one_letter_code
_entity_poly.pdbx_strand_id
1 'polypeptide(L)'
;MESTSEKSTPEKALSVDPDCAYFNVTGGKSDHMLVNIGDNRLAVKIRCSNNNLYRVSPNAMFIEAGQCQNLVVIRSAGPARSDKLILQFLPCEKDTEDCREFFKQADKNGIKPDTLRISLKMIGDAGYRVVPSREVTDDAIS
;
A
#
# COMPACT_ATOMS: atom_id res chain seq x y z
N MET A 1 -19.76 9.74 -20.50
CA MET A 1 -20.19 8.74 -19.50
C MET A 1 -19.12 7.67 -19.46
N GLU A 2 -18.30 7.65 -18.41
CA GLU A 2 -17.47 6.47 -18.12
C GLU A 2 -17.36 6.34 -16.61
N SER A 3 -18.43 5.82 -16.02
CA SER A 3 -18.45 5.26 -14.68
C SER A 3 -17.81 3.88 -14.77
N THR A 4 -16.79 3.60 -13.94
CA THR A 4 -16.60 2.32 -13.24
C THR A 4 -15.24 2.27 -12.53
N SER A 5 -15.26 2.34 -11.19
CA SER A 5 -14.58 1.38 -10.30
C SER A 5 -14.82 1.78 -8.84
N GLU A 6 -16.08 1.75 -8.39
CA GLU A 6 -16.34 1.54 -6.97
C GLU A 6 -16.04 0.07 -6.68
N LYS A 7 -14.78 -0.24 -6.36
CA LYS A 7 -14.49 -1.46 -5.62
C LYS A 7 -15.03 -1.24 -4.22
N SER A 8 -16.20 -1.82 -3.96
CA SER A 8 -16.80 -2.01 -2.64
C SER A 8 -15.77 -2.69 -1.73
N THR A 9 -14.95 -1.87 -1.08
CA THR A 9 -14.10 -2.30 0.01
C THR A 9 -15.05 -2.38 1.21
N PRO A 10 -15.11 -3.49 1.95
CA PRO A 10 -15.93 -3.56 3.17
C PRO A 10 -15.64 -2.33 4.03
N GLU A 11 -16.65 -1.74 4.67
CA GLU A 11 -16.59 -0.51 5.48
C GLU A 11 -15.35 -0.48 6.37
N LYS A 12 -14.23 0.00 5.82
CA LYS A 12 -12.94 0.04 6.49
C LYS A 12 -12.70 1.48 6.86
N ALA A 13 -12.33 1.72 8.12
CA ALA A 13 -12.07 3.06 8.65
C ALA A 13 -10.94 3.81 7.91
N LEU A 14 -10.14 3.11 7.09
CA LEU A 14 -9.08 3.69 6.28
C LEU A 14 -9.39 3.54 4.78
N SER A 15 -9.36 4.66 4.06
CA SER A 15 -9.39 4.72 2.60
C SER A 15 -8.04 5.14 2.03
N VAL A 16 -7.74 4.75 0.78
CA VAL A 16 -6.57 5.21 0.03
C VAL A 16 -6.94 5.65 -1.37
N ASP A 17 -6.32 6.72 -1.84
CA ASP A 17 -6.43 7.16 -3.22
C ASP A 17 -5.09 7.71 -3.76
N PRO A 18 -4.57 7.21 -4.90
CA PRO A 18 -5.03 6.05 -5.64
C PRO A 18 -4.68 4.72 -4.94
N ASP A 19 -5.45 3.65 -5.17
CA ASP A 19 -5.15 2.29 -4.67
C ASP A 19 -4.11 1.53 -5.53
N CYS A 20 -3.59 2.19 -6.55
CA CYS A 20 -2.66 1.62 -7.52
C CYS A 20 -1.61 2.67 -7.91
N ALA A 21 -0.36 2.25 -7.92
CA ALA A 21 0.77 3.02 -8.40
C ALA A 21 1.32 2.39 -9.67
N TYR A 22 1.87 3.22 -10.54
CA TYR A 22 2.46 2.81 -11.81
C TYR A 22 3.90 3.34 -11.91
N PHE A 23 4.84 2.46 -12.24
CA PHE A 23 6.26 2.78 -12.32
C PHE A 23 6.90 2.26 -13.61
N ASN A 24 8.00 2.88 -14.01
CA ASN A 24 8.84 2.40 -15.12
C ASN A 24 10.07 1.67 -14.58
N VAL A 25 10.76 0.92 -15.45
CA VAL A 25 11.98 0.19 -15.08
C VAL A 25 13.10 1.13 -14.61
N THR A 26 13.12 2.36 -15.11
CA THR A 26 14.01 3.45 -14.70
C THR A 26 13.70 4.04 -13.32
N GLY A 27 12.56 3.68 -12.72
CA GLY A 27 12.12 4.17 -11.41
C GLY A 27 10.87 5.04 -11.49
N GLY A 28 10.66 5.85 -10.46
CA GLY A 28 9.58 6.83 -10.40
C GLY A 28 9.13 7.15 -8.98
N LYS A 29 8.15 8.05 -8.88
CA LYS A 29 7.51 8.48 -7.63
C LYS A 29 5.99 8.37 -7.79
N SER A 30 5.31 7.91 -6.75
CA SER A 30 3.86 7.90 -6.61
C SER A 30 3.48 8.46 -5.25
N ASP A 31 2.49 9.34 -5.22
CA ASP A 31 1.91 9.91 -4.00
C ASP A 31 0.51 9.29 -3.79
N HIS A 32 0.17 8.97 -2.55
CA HIS A 32 -1.09 8.34 -2.16
C HIS A 32 -1.67 9.06 -0.96
N MET A 33 -2.96 9.40 -1.00
CA MET A 33 -3.67 9.97 0.12
C MET A 33 -4.30 8.86 0.96
N LEU A 34 -3.96 8.81 2.25
CA LEU A 34 -4.62 7.97 3.24
C LEU A 34 -5.64 8.81 3.99
N VAL A 35 -6.90 8.36 4.03
CA VAL A 35 -8.00 9.10 4.67
C VAL A 35 -8.62 8.24 5.76
N ASN A 36 -8.63 8.73 6.99
CA ASN A 36 -9.36 8.11 8.08
C ASN A 36 -10.82 8.56 8.02
N ILE A 37 -11.70 7.67 7.57
CA ILE A 37 -13.15 7.89 7.47
C ILE A 37 -13.90 7.38 8.70
N GLY A 38 -13.19 6.81 9.69
CA GLY A 38 -13.78 6.38 10.96
C GLY A 38 -13.75 7.47 12.03
N ASP A 39 -14.36 7.14 13.17
CA ASP A 39 -14.53 8.06 14.31
C ASP A 39 -13.35 8.04 15.30
N ASN A 40 -12.45 7.07 15.16
CA ASN A 40 -11.31 6.87 16.06
C ASN A 40 -10.00 7.23 15.38
N ARG A 41 -9.01 7.68 16.16
CA ARG A 41 -7.62 7.82 15.70
C ARG A 41 -7.09 6.46 15.26
N LEU A 42 -6.45 6.40 14.09
CA LEU A 42 -5.87 5.18 13.53
C LEU A 42 -4.35 5.21 13.61
N ALA A 43 -3.76 4.12 14.11
CA ALA A 43 -2.36 3.81 13.88
C ALA A 43 -2.22 3.02 12.57
N VAL A 44 -1.33 3.44 11.69
CA VAL A 44 -1.12 2.83 10.37
C VAL A 44 0.35 2.45 10.21
N LYS A 45 0.61 1.20 9.83
CA LYS A 45 1.94 0.65 9.52
C LYS A 45 1.97 0.12 8.10
N ILE A 46 2.96 0.56 7.33
CA ILE A 46 3.09 0.20 5.92
C ILE A 46 4.17 -0.87 5.77
N ARG A 47 3.84 -1.94 5.05
CA ARG A 47 4.78 -2.99 4.64
C ARG A 47 4.87 -3.04 3.12
N CYS A 48 6.08 -3.17 2.58
CA CYS A 48 6.31 -3.37 1.16
C CYS A 48 6.78 -4.80 0.88
N SER A 49 6.36 -5.40 -0.24
CA SER A 49 6.85 -6.70 -0.68
C SER A 49 8.32 -6.69 -1.12
N ASN A 50 8.87 -5.52 -1.46
CA ASN A 50 10.22 -5.39 -1.99
C ASN A 50 10.89 -4.10 -1.51
N ASN A 51 11.53 -4.17 -0.35
CA ASN A 51 12.28 -3.06 0.23
C ASN A 51 13.61 -2.77 -0.48
N ASN A 52 14.02 -3.57 -1.48
CA ASN A 52 15.27 -3.30 -2.21
C ASN A 52 15.05 -2.22 -3.27
N LEU A 53 13.92 -2.26 -3.98
CA LEU A 53 13.60 -1.31 -5.05
C LEU A 53 12.69 -0.16 -4.59
N TYR A 54 11.90 -0.34 -3.54
CA TYR A 54 10.96 0.67 -3.08
C TYR A 54 11.40 1.31 -1.78
N ARG A 55 11.19 2.62 -1.70
CA ARG A 55 11.29 3.43 -0.48
C ARG A 55 9.91 4.04 -0.23
N VAL A 56 9.44 3.90 1.00
CA VAL A 56 8.11 4.36 1.40
C VAL A 56 8.25 5.30 2.59
N SER A 57 7.60 6.46 2.53
CA SER A 57 7.65 7.46 3.59
C SER A 57 6.29 8.16 3.75
N PRO A 58 5.72 8.22 4.96
CA PRO A 58 6.17 7.54 6.20
C PRO A 58 5.92 6.02 6.15
N ASN A 59 6.60 5.25 7.01
CA ASN A 59 6.39 3.78 7.13
C ASN A 59 5.51 3.35 8.32
N ALA A 60 5.29 4.26 9.26
CA ALA A 60 4.40 4.13 10.39
C ALA A 60 3.94 5.53 10.79
N MET A 61 2.67 5.71 11.12
CA MET A 61 2.07 7.01 11.39
C MET A 61 0.72 6.90 12.07
N PHE A 62 0.22 8.03 12.58
CA PHE A 62 -1.15 8.16 13.09
C PHE A 62 -1.99 9.05 12.17
N ILE A 63 -3.29 8.75 12.06
CA ILE A 63 -4.26 9.57 11.33
C ILE A 63 -5.46 9.82 12.26
N GLU A 64 -5.69 11.08 12.62
CA GLU A 64 -6.87 11.46 13.41
C GLU A 64 -8.17 11.21 12.64
N ALA A 65 -9.27 11.08 13.37
CA ALA A 65 -10.60 10.91 12.77
C ALA A 65 -10.92 12.06 11.80
N GLY A 66 -11.38 11.72 10.59
CA GLY A 66 -11.70 12.68 9.54
C GLY A 66 -10.49 13.40 8.91
N GLN A 67 -9.26 13.04 9.28
CA GLN A 67 -8.03 13.62 8.71
C GLN A 67 -7.43 12.70 7.63
N CYS A 68 -6.51 13.29 6.86
CA CYS A 68 -5.76 12.58 5.84
C CYS A 68 -4.26 12.82 5.94
N GLN A 69 -3.48 11.91 5.35
CA GLN A 69 -2.03 12.06 5.24
C GLN A 69 -1.52 11.54 3.89
N ASN A 70 -0.51 12.22 3.36
CA ASN A 70 0.21 11.76 2.17
C ASN A 70 1.20 10.62 2.50
N LEU A 71 1.21 9.60 1.66
CA LEU A 71 2.14 8.48 1.62
C LEU A 71 2.91 8.52 0.29
N VAL A 72 4.22 8.67 0.38
CA VAL A 72 5.11 8.74 -0.78
C VAL A 72 5.80 7.40 -1.02
N VAL A 73 5.75 6.93 -2.26
CA VAL A 73 6.40 5.71 -2.73
C VAL A 73 7.37 6.05 -3.85
N ILE A 74 8.66 5.78 -3.62
CA ILE A 74 9.72 6.00 -4.60
C ILE A 74 10.26 4.64 -5.03
N ARG A 75 10.36 4.41 -6.33
CA ARG A 75 10.96 3.22 -6.92
C ARG A 75 12.32 3.58 -7.53
N SER A 76 13.37 2.87 -7.14
CA SER A 76 14.68 2.89 -7.79
C SER A 76 14.67 2.12 -9.11
N ALA A 77 15.60 2.43 -10.01
CA ALA A 77 15.76 1.66 -11.24
C ALA A 77 16.01 0.17 -10.96
N GLY A 78 15.42 -0.71 -11.76
CA GLY A 78 15.57 -2.16 -11.58
C GLY A 78 14.55 -2.99 -12.38
N PRO A 79 14.57 -4.33 -12.23
CA PRO A 79 13.73 -5.24 -12.99
C PRO A 79 12.23 -5.01 -12.80
N ALA A 80 11.45 -5.19 -13.86
CA ALA A 80 9.99 -5.14 -13.79
C ALA A 80 9.48 -6.34 -12.97
N ARG A 81 8.75 -6.06 -11.88
CA ARG A 81 8.10 -7.06 -11.02
C ARG A 81 6.76 -6.52 -10.52
N SER A 82 5.81 -7.43 -10.31
CA SER A 82 4.56 -7.11 -9.61
C SER A 82 4.82 -7.05 -8.11
N ASP A 83 4.67 -5.87 -7.53
CA ASP A 83 4.88 -5.62 -6.09
C ASP A 83 3.61 -5.04 -5.45
N LYS A 84 3.56 -5.01 -4.12
CA LYS A 84 2.42 -4.48 -3.36
C LYS A 84 2.86 -3.81 -2.07
N LEU A 85 2.12 -2.78 -1.67
CA LEU A 85 2.13 -2.26 -0.30
C LEU A 85 0.92 -2.81 0.44
N ILE A 86 1.15 -3.17 1.70
CA ILE A 86 0.10 -3.56 2.65
C ILE A 86 0.12 -2.52 3.75
N LEU A 87 -0.98 -1.78 3.87
CA LEU A 87 -1.26 -0.91 4.99
C LEU A 87 -1.97 -1.74 6.06
N GLN A 88 -1.36 -1.84 7.22
CA GLN A 88 -1.97 -2.44 8.41
C GLN A 88 -2.44 -1.32 9.31
N PHE A 89 -3.68 -1.36 9.78
CA PHE A 89 -4.21 -0.31 10.64
C PHE A 89 -5.06 -0.86 11.77
N LEU A 90 -5.09 -0.12 12.87
CA LEU A 90 -5.83 -0.40 14.09
C LEU A 90 -6.27 0.92 14.73
N PRO A 91 -7.45 0.97 15.36
CA PRO A 91 -7.81 2.10 16.21
C PRO A 91 -6.87 2.18 17.40
N CYS A 92 -6.49 3.40 17.79
CA CYS A 92 -5.63 3.67 18.93
C CYS A 92 -6.15 4.85 19.75
N GLU A 93 -5.74 4.92 21.01
CA GLU A 93 -6.07 6.04 21.89
C GLU A 93 -5.22 7.28 21.56
N LYS A 94 -5.73 8.46 21.95
CA LYS A 94 -5.03 9.74 21.71
C LYS A 94 -3.67 9.83 22.40
N ASP A 95 -3.52 9.12 23.52
CA ASP A 95 -2.29 9.12 24.32
C ASP A 95 -1.23 8.14 23.77
N THR A 96 -1.52 7.45 22.66
CA THR A 96 -0.53 6.60 22.00
C THR A 96 0.52 7.46 21.29
N GLU A 97 1.76 7.42 21.76
CA GLU A 97 2.85 8.24 21.21
C GLU A 97 3.71 7.51 20.18
N ASP A 98 3.94 6.20 20.36
CA ASP A 98 4.79 5.40 19.47
C ASP A 98 3.98 4.36 18.67
N CYS A 99 3.81 4.63 17.38
CA CYS A 99 3.09 3.75 16.47
C CYS A 99 3.78 2.38 16.31
N ARG A 100 5.11 2.32 16.32
CA ARG A 100 5.84 1.06 16.14
C ARG A 100 5.71 0.17 17.36
N GLU A 101 5.84 0.73 18.56
CA GLU A 101 5.63 -0.01 19.81
C GLU A 101 4.17 -0.46 19.95
N PHE A 102 3.20 0.38 19.58
CA PHE A 102 1.79 -0.01 19.54
C PHE A 102 1.55 -1.27 18.69
N PHE A 103 2.10 -1.34 17.47
CA PHE A 103 1.99 -2.53 16.64
C PHE A 103 2.76 -3.75 17.19
N LYS A 104 3.87 -3.55 17.92
CA LYS A 104 4.56 -4.66 18.61
C LYS A 104 3.73 -5.22 19.76
N GLN A 105 3.06 -4.37 20.52
CA GLN A 105 2.18 -4.79 21.61
C GLN A 105 0.92 -5.48 21.09
N ALA A 106 0.31 -4.95 20.03
CA ALA A 106 -0.83 -5.58 19.35
C ALA A 106 -0.49 -7.01 18.90
N ASP A 107 0.69 -7.23 18.30
CA ASP A 107 1.17 -8.54 17.87
C ASP A 107 1.37 -9.51 19.05
N LYS A 108 2.00 -9.05 20.14
CA LYS A 108 2.16 -9.83 21.37
C LYS A 108 0.82 -10.25 21.99
N ASN A 109 -0.19 -9.39 21.89
CA ASN A 109 -1.54 -9.64 22.39
C ASN A 109 -2.42 -10.42 21.39
N GLY A 110 -1.88 -10.82 20.23
CA GLY A 110 -2.61 -11.58 19.21
C GLY A 110 -3.67 -10.77 18.45
N ILE A 111 -3.63 -9.44 18.52
CA ILE A 111 -4.55 -8.55 17.82
C ILE A 111 -4.17 -8.52 16.34
N LYS A 112 -5.11 -8.92 15.47
CA LYS A 112 -4.92 -8.89 14.02
C LYS A 112 -5.32 -7.52 13.47
N PRO A 113 -4.40 -6.75 12.85
CA PRO A 113 -4.73 -5.48 12.25
C PRO A 113 -5.55 -5.66 10.97
N ASP A 114 -6.42 -4.70 10.70
CA ASP A 114 -7.06 -4.58 9.40
C ASP A 114 -6.04 -4.25 8.33
N THR A 115 -6.31 -4.68 7.10
CA THR A 115 -5.37 -4.49 5.98
C THR A 115 -6.01 -3.88 4.76
N LEU A 116 -5.28 -2.96 4.13
CA LEU A 116 -5.58 -2.41 2.82
C LEU A 116 -4.36 -2.55 1.91
N ARG A 117 -4.58 -2.70 0.60
CA ARG A 117 -3.51 -2.97 -0.37
C ARG A 117 -3.41 -1.85 -1.40
N ILE A 118 -2.20 -1.38 -1.64
CA ILE A 118 -1.85 -0.61 -2.85
C ILE A 118 -1.09 -1.53 -3.81
N SER A 119 -1.52 -1.58 -5.07
CA SER A 119 -0.84 -2.36 -6.11
C SER A 119 0.27 -1.55 -6.77
N LEU A 120 1.49 -2.08 -6.83
CA LEU A 120 2.62 -1.43 -7.53
C LEU A 120 2.80 -2.14 -8.88
N LYS A 121 2.39 -1.48 -9.96
CA LYS A 121 2.39 -2.03 -11.32
C LYS A 121 3.49 -1.38 -12.16
N MET A 122 3.97 -2.14 -13.15
CA MET A 122 4.96 -1.66 -14.11
C MET A 122 4.27 -1.22 -15.41
N ILE A 123 4.62 -0.03 -15.90
CA ILE A 123 4.30 0.44 -17.24
C ILE A 123 5.56 0.28 -18.11
N GLY A 124 5.37 -0.19 -19.35
CA GLY A 124 6.44 -0.32 -20.33
C GLY A 124 6.63 0.98 -21.10
N ASP A 125 7.72 1.09 -21.84
CA ASP A 125 8.16 2.35 -22.48
C ASP A 125 7.12 2.96 -23.45
N ALA A 126 6.15 2.17 -23.93
CA ALA A 126 5.06 2.61 -24.82
C ALA A 126 3.68 2.73 -24.13
N GLY A 127 3.62 2.78 -22.79
CA GLY A 127 2.35 2.91 -22.04
C GLY A 127 1.58 1.59 -21.84
N TYR A 128 2.07 0.47 -22.37
CA TYR A 128 1.48 -0.84 -22.14
C TYR A 128 1.85 -1.37 -20.74
N ARG A 129 0.91 -2.06 -20.07
CA ARG A 129 1.21 -2.76 -18.81
C ARG A 129 2.25 -3.85 -19.08
N VAL A 130 3.39 -3.81 -18.40
CA VAL A 130 4.36 -4.90 -18.46
C VAL A 130 3.76 -6.07 -17.68
N VAL A 131 3.37 -7.14 -18.37
CA VAL A 131 3.09 -8.42 -17.74
C VAL A 131 4.44 -8.96 -17.27
N PRO A 132 4.71 -9.05 -15.96
CA PRO A 132 5.98 -9.58 -15.50
C PRO A 132 6.04 -11.05 -15.88
N SER A 133 7.09 -11.44 -16.58
CA SER A 133 7.37 -12.81 -16.97
C SER A 133 7.49 -13.69 -15.72
N ARG A 134 6.40 -14.34 -15.32
CA ARG A 134 6.46 -15.51 -14.43
C ARG A 134 5.68 -16.64 -15.07
N GLU A 135 6.45 -17.69 -15.33
CA GLU A 135 6.08 -19.04 -15.72
C GLU A 135 5.50 -19.19 -17.13
N VAL A 136 6.43 -19.19 -18.10
CA VAL A 136 6.30 -20.16 -19.20
C VAL A 136 6.49 -21.52 -18.53
N THR A 137 5.39 -22.15 -18.11
CA THR A 137 5.41 -23.60 -17.90
C THR A 137 5.58 -24.21 -19.28
N ASP A 138 6.68 -24.95 -19.45
CA ASP A 138 7.10 -25.68 -20.64
C ASP A 138 6.18 -26.87 -20.98
N ASP A 139 4.86 -26.71 -20.83
CA ASP A 139 3.85 -27.78 -21.03
C ASP A 139 3.05 -27.59 -22.34
N ALA A 140 3.73 -27.14 -23.38
CA ALA A 140 3.19 -27.18 -24.73
C ALA A 140 4.32 -27.45 -25.73
N ILE A 141 4.85 -28.67 -25.72
CA ILE A 141 5.22 -29.51 -26.87
C ILE A 141 5.77 -30.83 -26.29
N SER A 142 4.92 -31.86 -26.20
CA SER A 142 5.17 -33.18 -26.80
C SER A 142 3.98 -34.11 -26.57
#